data_AF-A0A7V1M1K0-F1
#
_entry.id   AF-A0A7V1M1K0-F1
#
_cell.length_a   1.000
_cell.length_b   1.000
_cell.length_c   1.000
_cell.angle_alpha   90.00
_cell.angle_beta   90.00
_cell.angle_gamma   90.00
#
_symmetry.space_group_name_H-M   'P 1'
#
loop_
_entity.id
_entity.type
_entity.pdbx_description
1 polymer ?
#
loop_
_entity_poly.entity_id
_entity_poly.type
_entity_poly.pdbx_seq_one_letter_code
_entity_poly.pdbx_strand_id
1 'polypeptide(L)'
;MDQRSRQEIAESAAERLAGLSADEIADRRALIGFDGFIDTIIRVVDRRHSMVEEDFDPISTIAGFAERCATAAGKSTNFEMHAVDRRFGGNGPLLAHAMASIGTGVTYVGSIGQPDAPDRVDPLYDPLVRRCERVVSVSPAAATDALEFDDGKLMFNKPANVQA
;
A
#
# COMPACT_ATOMS: atom_id res chain seq x y z
N MET A 1 25.87 18.43 -13.48
CA MET A 1 24.39 18.47 -13.47
C MET A 1 24.02 18.68 -12.03
N ASP A 2 23.54 19.87 -11.68
CA ASP A 2 23.33 20.26 -10.29
C ASP A 2 22.24 19.38 -9.66
N GLN A 3 22.60 18.56 -8.68
CA GLN A 3 21.70 17.61 -8.05
C GLN A 3 20.89 18.34 -6.98
N ARG A 4 19.71 18.83 -7.38
CA ARG A 4 18.70 19.30 -6.44
C ARG A 4 18.39 18.21 -5.42
N SER A 5 18.34 18.59 -4.16
CA SER A 5 17.88 17.77 -3.04
C SER A 5 16.40 17.40 -3.21
N ARG A 6 15.97 16.35 -2.50
CA ARG A 6 14.55 15.95 -2.47
C ARG A 6 13.64 17.07 -1.96
N GLN A 7 14.15 17.87 -1.01
CA GLN A 7 13.43 19.00 -0.44
C GLN A 7 13.19 20.09 -1.49
N GLU A 8 14.23 20.50 -2.23
CA GLU A 8 14.11 21.52 -3.28
C GLU A 8 13.16 21.08 -4.41
N ILE A 9 13.16 19.79 -4.75
CA ILE A 9 12.22 19.23 -5.73
C ILE A 9 10.78 19.32 -5.21
N ALA A 10 10.55 18.96 -3.95
CA ALA A 10 9.21 18.99 -3.34
C ALA A 10 8.68 20.43 -3.23
N GLU A 11 9.51 21.37 -2.77
CA GLU A 11 9.17 22.79 -2.67
C GLU A 11 8.84 23.38 -4.04
N SER A 12 9.69 23.13 -5.04
CA SER A 12 9.44 23.60 -6.41
C SER A 12 8.16 23.02 -7.03
N ALA A 13 7.83 21.76 -6.74
CA ALA A 13 6.58 21.15 -7.19
C ALA A 13 5.36 21.78 -6.50
N ALA A 14 5.45 22.01 -5.18
CA ALA A 14 4.40 22.63 -4.40
C ALA A 14 4.11 24.06 -4.88
N GLU A 15 5.15 24.88 -5.10
CA GLU A 15 5.01 26.23 -5.64
C GLU A 15 4.32 26.25 -7.00
N ARG A 16 4.72 25.35 -7.91
CA ARG A 16 4.09 25.25 -9.23
C ARG A 16 2.64 24.82 -9.15
N LEU A 17 2.32 23.86 -8.28
CA LEU A 17 0.94 23.41 -8.08
C LEU A 17 0.07 24.52 -7.48
N ALA A 18 0.58 25.29 -6.52
CA ALA A 18 -0.13 26.41 -5.92
C ALA A 18 -0.39 27.57 -6.90
N GLY A 19 0.44 27.69 -7.95
CA GLY A 19 0.27 28.69 -9.00
C GLY A 19 -0.75 28.33 -10.08
N LEU A 20 -1.28 27.10 -10.10
CA LEU A 20 -2.28 26.65 -11.08
C LEU A 20 -3.69 26.89 -10.57
N SER A 21 -4.58 27.32 -11.45
CA SER A 21 -6.02 27.34 -11.18
C SER A 21 -6.63 25.93 -11.19
N ALA A 22 -7.79 25.78 -10.57
CA ALA A 22 -8.51 24.51 -10.56
C ALA A 22 -8.86 24.02 -11.99
N ASP A 23 -9.24 24.94 -12.88
CA ASP A 23 -9.56 24.63 -14.28
C ASP A 23 -8.32 24.14 -15.03
N GLU A 24 -7.16 24.79 -14.83
CA GLU A 24 -5.91 24.31 -15.40
C GLU A 24 -5.57 22.89 -14.92
N ILE A 25 -5.77 22.58 -13.64
CA ILE A 25 -5.51 21.24 -13.13
C ILE A 25 -6.51 20.23 -13.71
N ALA A 26 -7.79 20.59 -13.81
CA ALA A 26 -8.84 19.73 -14.37
C ALA A 26 -8.64 19.43 -15.87
N ASP A 27 -8.07 20.36 -16.63
CA ASP A 27 -7.74 20.17 -18.04
C ASP A 27 -6.57 19.18 -18.27
N ARG A 28 -5.79 18.87 -17.22
CA ARG A 28 -4.71 17.89 -17.31
C ARG A 28 -5.28 16.47 -17.21
N ARG A 29 -4.72 15.58 -18.05
CA ARG A 29 -5.08 14.16 -18.10
C ARG A 29 -3.87 13.31 -17.78
N ALA A 30 -4.05 12.27 -16.98
CA ALA A 30 -3.00 11.31 -16.65
C ALA A 30 -3.48 9.87 -16.83
N LEU A 31 -2.62 9.05 -17.44
CA LEU A 31 -2.75 7.60 -17.45
C LEU A 31 -1.71 7.01 -16.48
N ILE A 32 -2.17 6.28 -15.46
CA ILE A 32 -1.31 5.78 -14.37
C ILE A 32 -1.54 4.27 -14.19
N GLY A 33 -0.48 3.53 -13.91
CA GLY A 33 -0.49 2.07 -13.80
C GLY A 33 0.92 1.48 -13.68
N PHE A 34 1.11 0.15 -13.73
CA PHE A 34 0.10 -0.91 -13.92
C PHE A 34 0.02 -1.89 -12.73
N ASP A 35 0.70 -1.57 -11.63
CA ASP A 35 0.72 -2.39 -10.42
C ASP A 35 -0.52 -2.16 -9.56
N GLY A 36 -0.81 -3.10 -8.66
CA GLY A 36 -1.76 -2.89 -7.57
C GLY A 36 -1.59 -3.97 -6.52
N PHE A 37 -1.63 -3.55 -5.25
CA PHE A 37 -1.44 -4.42 -4.09
C PHE A 37 -2.56 -4.23 -3.07
N ILE A 38 -2.88 -5.28 -2.31
CA ILE A 38 -3.61 -5.17 -1.05
C ILE A 38 -2.60 -5.40 0.08
N ASP A 39 -2.40 -4.38 0.90
CA ASP A 39 -1.50 -4.41 2.04
C ASP A 39 -2.28 -4.80 3.29
N THR A 40 -1.90 -5.91 3.90
CA THR A 40 -2.44 -6.36 5.20
C THR A 40 -1.47 -5.93 6.30
N ILE A 41 -1.92 -5.03 7.17
CA ILE A 41 -1.14 -4.54 8.31
C ILE A 41 -1.25 -5.54 9.45
N ILE A 42 -0.12 -5.99 9.98
CA ILE A 42 -0.05 -7.10 10.93
C ILE A 42 0.75 -6.70 12.15
N ARG A 43 0.26 -7.07 13.33
CA ARG A 43 1.04 -7.13 14.58
C ARG A 43 1.38 -8.58 14.87
N VAL A 44 2.66 -8.85 15.11
CA VAL A 44 3.10 -10.20 15.52
C VAL A 44 2.87 -10.33 17.02
N VAL A 45 2.13 -11.34 17.43
CA VAL A 45 1.79 -11.57 18.84
C VAL A 45 3.00 -12.15 19.58
N ASP A 46 3.41 -11.50 20.66
CA ASP A 46 4.40 -12.02 21.60
C ASP A 46 3.74 -13.00 22.57
N ARG A 47 2.70 -12.51 23.28
CA ARG A 47 1.94 -13.25 24.28
C ARG A 47 0.45 -12.93 24.19
N ARG A 48 -0.38 -13.97 24.02
CA ARG A 48 -1.84 -13.87 24.09
C ARG A 48 -2.33 -14.06 25.53
N HIS A 49 -3.20 -13.16 25.99
CA HIS A 49 -3.74 -13.20 27.36
C HIS A 49 -5.11 -13.87 27.41
N SER A 50 -5.91 -13.76 26.35
CA SER A 50 -7.19 -14.46 26.23
C SER A 50 -7.59 -14.72 24.77
N MET A 51 -8.78 -15.29 24.57
CA MET A 51 -9.38 -15.50 23.24
C MET A 51 -10.03 -14.23 22.67
N VAL A 52 -10.01 -13.11 23.40
CA VAL A 52 -10.39 -11.80 22.85
C VAL A 52 -9.32 -11.38 21.84
N GLU A 53 -9.77 -10.95 20.66
CA GLU A 53 -8.91 -10.75 19.49
C GLU A 53 -7.72 -9.81 19.78
N GLU A 54 -7.98 -8.64 20.38
CA GLU A 54 -6.98 -7.61 20.70
C GLU A 54 -6.26 -7.81 22.05
N ASP A 55 -6.57 -8.87 22.81
CA ASP A 55 -6.00 -9.08 24.15
C ASP A 55 -4.67 -9.85 24.11
N PHE A 56 -3.63 -9.13 23.66
CA PHE A 56 -2.28 -9.67 23.53
C PHE A 56 -1.20 -8.57 23.62
N ASP A 57 0.02 -8.97 23.99
CA ASP A 57 1.22 -8.14 23.86
C ASP A 57 1.84 -8.36 22.47
N PRO A 58 2.09 -7.32 21.67
CA PRO A 58 2.82 -7.45 20.42
C PRO A 58 4.33 -7.57 20.66
N ILE A 59 5.04 -8.20 19.72
CA ILE A 59 6.50 -8.02 19.64
C ILE A 59 6.75 -6.57 19.21
N SER A 60 7.34 -5.77 20.09
CA SER A 60 7.46 -4.32 19.88
C SER A 60 8.49 -3.90 18.83
N THR A 61 9.56 -4.67 18.63
CA THR A 61 10.69 -4.26 17.78
C THR A 61 11.08 -5.32 16.76
N ILE A 62 11.61 -4.87 15.61
CA ILE A 62 12.20 -5.74 14.60
C ILE A 62 13.35 -6.56 15.19
N ALA A 63 14.15 -5.95 16.09
CA ALA A 63 15.22 -6.65 16.79
C ALA A 63 14.68 -7.81 17.66
N GLY A 64 13.62 -7.58 18.42
CA GLY A 64 12.96 -8.63 19.22
C GLY A 64 12.36 -9.75 18.34
N PHE A 65 11.77 -9.37 17.20
CA PHE A 65 11.27 -10.35 16.24
C PHE A 65 12.40 -11.18 15.61
N ALA A 66 13.53 -10.55 15.28
CA ALA A 66 14.70 -11.23 14.73
C ALA A 66 15.31 -12.22 15.73
N GLU A 67 15.41 -11.84 17.01
CA GLU A 67 15.86 -12.75 18.07
C GLU A 67 14.91 -13.96 18.20
N ARG A 68 13.60 -13.73 18.23
CA ARG A 68 12.62 -14.81 18.29
C ARG A 68 12.70 -15.74 17.07
N CYS A 69 12.93 -15.20 15.88
CA CYS A 69 13.22 -16.00 14.68
C CYS A 69 14.50 -16.84 14.85
N ALA A 70 15.58 -16.24 15.33
CA ALA A 70 16.86 -16.92 15.50
C ALA A 70 16.78 -18.09 16.50
N THR A 71 16.07 -17.92 17.63
CA THR A 71 15.90 -18.98 18.65
C THR A 71 15.12 -20.20 18.15
N ALA A 72 14.32 -20.02 17.09
CA ALA A 72 13.57 -21.10 16.46
C ALA A 72 14.40 -21.94 15.48
N ALA A 73 15.62 -21.52 15.13
CA ALA A 73 16.48 -22.29 14.23
C ALA A 73 16.70 -23.73 14.75
N GLY A 74 16.49 -24.71 13.87
CA GLY A 74 16.57 -26.13 14.22
C GLY A 74 15.36 -26.67 15.00
N LYS A 75 14.29 -25.89 15.16
CA LYS A 75 13.03 -26.27 15.80
C LYS A 75 11.85 -25.81 14.95
N SER A 76 10.65 -26.24 15.31
CA SER A 76 9.41 -25.66 14.79
C SER A 76 8.93 -24.56 15.75
N THR A 77 8.52 -23.42 15.20
CA THR A 77 7.86 -22.35 15.96
C THR A 77 6.65 -21.84 15.18
N ASN A 78 5.69 -21.27 15.90
CA ASN A 78 4.56 -20.56 15.31
C ASN A 78 4.68 -19.07 15.64
N PHE A 79 4.41 -18.22 14.65
CA PHE A 79 4.22 -16.79 14.84
C PHE A 79 2.76 -16.48 14.59
N GLU A 80 2.05 -16.14 15.65
CA GLU A 80 0.68 -15.68 15.51
C GLU A 80 0.68 -14.26 14.92
N MET A 81 0.01 -14.11 13.78
CA MET A 81 -0.10 -12.87 13.02
C MET A 81 -1.51 -12.32 13.17
N HIS A 82 -1.66 -11.21 13.89
CA HIS A 82 -2.95 -10.55 14.04
C HIS A 82 -3.05 -9.41 12.99
N ALA A 83 -4.00 -9.57 12.06
CA ALA A 83 -4.26 -8.57 11.02
C ALA A 83 -5.07 -7.41 11.61
N VAL A 84 -4.49 -6.22 11.64
CA VAL A 84 -5.08 -5.01 12.22
C VAL A 84 -5.87 -4.22 11.18
N ASP A 85 -5.41 -4.21 9.94
CA ASP A 85 -6.01 -3.40 8.88
C ASP A 85 -5.70 -3.97 7.47
N ARG A 86 -6.51 -3.61 6.48
CA ARG A 86 -6.28 -3.90 5.06
C ARG A 86 -6.49 -2.64 4.24
N ARG A 87 -5.51 -2.30 3.42
CA ARG A 87 -5.53 -1.08 2.58
C ARG A 87 -5.18 -1.42 1.14
N PHE A 88 -5.68 -0.62 0.21
CA PHE A 88 -5.12 -0.66 -1.13
C PHE A 88 -3.70 -0.04 -1.11
N GLY A 89 -2.80 -0.66 -1.85
CA GLY A 89 -1.40 -0.32 -2.01
C GLY A 89 -0.96 -0.45 -3.46
N GLY A 90 0.34 -0.27 -3.69
CA GLY A 90 0.96 -0.16 -5.01
C GLY A 90 1.26 1.29 -5.41
N ASN A 91 2.36 1.49 -6.13
CA ASN A 91 2.84 2.81 -6.53
C ASN A 91 1.84 3.50 -7.46
N GLY A 92 1.29 2.75 -8.43
CA GLY A 92 0.28 3.23 -9.38
C GLY A 92 -0.99 3.70 -8.67
N PRO A 93 -1.67 2.87 -7.86
CA PRO A 93 -2.85 3.28 -7.10
C PRO A 93 -2.61 4.50 -6.21
N LEU A 94 -1.48 4.56 -5.49
CA LEU A 94 -1.16 5.69 -4.62
C LEU A 94 -0.92 6.98 -5.41
N LEU A 95 -0.19 6.91 -6.52
CA LEU A 95 0.04 8.07 -7.40
C LEU A 95 -1.26 8.54 -8.06
N ALA A 96 -2.05 7.61 -8.59
CA ALA A 96 -3.34 7.91 -9.22
C ALA A 96 -4.30 8.58 -8.24
N HIS A 97 -4.37 8.07 -7.01
CA HIS A 97 -5.19 8.65 -5.95
C HIS A 97 -4.75 10.07 -5.60
N ALA A 98 -3.44 10.30 -5.46
CA ALA A 98 -2.89 11.62 -5.16
C ALA A 98 -3.16 12.62 -6.30
N MET A 99 -2.89 12.25 -7.54
CA MET A 99 -3.14 13.10 -8.72
C MET A 99 -4.64 13.42 -8.90
N ALA A 100 -5.51 12.45 -8.69
CA ALA A 100 -6.96 12.69 -8.73
C ALA A 100 -7.42 13.58 -7.56
N SER A 101 -6.79 13.47 -6.39
CA SER A 101 -7.15 14.30 -5.22
C SER A 101 -6.89 15.79 -5.40
N ILE A 102 -5.94 16.16 -6.28
CA ILE A 102 -5.67 17.55 -6.63
C ILE A 102 -6.52 18.05 -7.82
N GLY A 103 -7.41 17.20 -8.37
CA GLY A 103 -8.35 17.57 -9.44
C GLY A 103 -7.93 17.16 -10.85
N THR A 104 -6.82 16.44 -11.04
CA THR A 104 -6.41 15.95 -12.37
C THR A 104 -7.37 14.88 -12.89
N GLY A 105 -7.72 14.91 -14.18
CA GLY A 105 -8.47 13.83 -14.83
C GLY A 105 -7.63 12.57 -14.97
N VAL A 106 -7.78 11.62 -14.04
CA VAL A 106 -6.96 10.39 -14.01
C VAL A 106 -7.72 9.19 -14.59
N THR A 107 -7.10 8.52 -15.56
CA THR A 107 -7.41 7.14 -15.92
C THR A 107 -6.37 6.22 -15.27
N TYR A 108 -6.81 5.29 -14.44
CA TYR A 108 -5.95 4.27 -13.86
C TYR A 108 -6.19 2.90 -14.53
N VAL A 109 -5.11 2.17 -14.78
CA VAL A 109 -5.13 0.79 -15.29
C VAL A 109 -4.18 -0.04 -14.44
N GLY A 110 -4.61 -1.18 -13.90
CA GLY A 110 -3.69 -2.05 -13.18
C GLY A 110 -4.30 -3.28 -12.53
N SER A 111 -3.44 -3.96 -11.76
CA SER A 111 -3.74 -5.23 -11.08
C SER A 111 -4.52 -4.95 -9.79
N ILE A 112 -5.84 -4.76 -9.89
CA ILE A 112 -6.69 -4.30 -8.79
C ILE A 112 -8.01 -5.09 -8.69
N GLY A 113 -8.09 -6.21 -9.41
CA GLY A 113 -9.27 -7.04 -9.50
C GLY A 113 -9.45 -7.95 -8.30
N GLN A 114 -10.63 -8.56 -8.22
CA GLN A 114 -10.92 -9.62 -7.26
C GLN A 114 -10.25 -10.94 -7.70
N PRO A 115 -9.82 -11.81 -6.77
CA PRO A 115 -9.21 -13.10 -7.11
C PRO A 115 -10.07 -13.97 -8.03
N ASP A 116 -11.38 -14.05 -7.77
CA ASP A 116 -12.33 -14.90 -8.51
C ASP A 116 -13.03 -14.15 -9.66
N ALA A 117 -12.82 -12.83 -9.78
CA ALA A 117 -13.36 -11.99 -10.84
C ALA A 117 -12.37 -10.87 -11.20
N PRO A 118 -11.27 -11.19 -11.93
CA PRO A 118 -10.18 -10.26 -12.22
C PRO A 118 -10.59 -8.97 -12.95
N ASP A 119 -11.71 -8.99 -13.66
CA ASP A 119 -12.31 -7.86 -14.36
C ASP A 119 -13.09 -6.91 -13.43
N ARG A 120 -13.45 -7.38 -12.22
CA ARG A 120 -14.14 -6.58 -11.20
C ARG A 120 -13.14 -6.04 -10.21
N VAL A 121 -13.13 -4.72 -10.04
CA VAL A 121 -12.29 -4.02 -9.06
C VAL A 121 -12.60 -4.53 -7.64
N ASP A 122 -11.56 -4.80 -6.85
CA ASP A 122 -11.71 -5.14 -5.43
C ASP A 122 -12.26 -3.92 -4.65
N PRO A 123 -13.26 -4.09 -3.76
CA PRO A 123 -13.88 -2.98 -3.02
C PRO A 123 -12.90 -2.14 -2.19
N LEU A 124 -11.72 -2.66 -1.82
CA LEU A 124 -10.68 -1.87 -1.15
C LEU A 124 -10.20 -0.69 -2.03
N TYR A 125 -10.37 -0.77 -3.35
CA TYR A 125 -10.05 0.31 -4.28
C TYR A 125 -11.21 1.28 -4.53
N ASP A 126 -12.35 1.16 -3.84
CA ASP A 126 -13.45 2.14 -3.92
C ASP A 126 -12.99 3.61 -3.77
N PRO A 127 -12.06 3.97 -2.86
CA PRO A 127 -11.56 5.33 -2.75
C PRO A 127 -10.81 5.82 -4.00
N LEU A 128 -10.21 4.91 -4.78
CA LEU A 128 -9.58 5.19 -6.06
C LEU A 128 -10.64 5.35 -7.16
N VAL A 129 -11.60 4.42 -7.24
CA VAL A 129 -12.72 4.45 -8.20
C VAL A 129 -13.54 5.73 -8.09
N ARG A 130 -13.80 6.21 -6.87
CA ARG A 130 -14.56 7.45 -6.64
C ARG A 130 -13.83 8.73 -7.08
N ARG A 131 -12.50 8.70 -7.21
CA ARG A 131 -11.69 9.89 -7.52
C ARG A 131 -11.23 9.92 -8.98
N CYS A 132 -10.85 8.78 -9.54
CA CYS A 132 -10.40 8.70 -10.92
C CYS A 132 -11.59 8.80 -11.88
N GLU A 133 -11.38 9.40 -13.06
CA GLU A 133 -12.39 9.44 -14.11
C GLU A 133 -12.70 8.04 -14.66
N ARG A 134 -11.68 7.19 -14.67
CA ARG A 134 -11.80 5.81 -15.13
C ARG A 134 -10.81 4.92 -14.40
N VAL A 135 -11.26 3.72 -14.05
CA VAL A 135 -10.45 2.68 -13.44
C VAL A 135 -10.65 1.40 -14.23
N VAL A 136 -9.55 0.76 -14.66
CA VAL A 136 -9.56 -0.49 -15.43
C VAL A 136 -8.76 -1.54 -14.68
N SER A 137 -9.43 -2.62 -14.30
CA SER A 137 -8.78 -3.81 -13.76
C SER A 137 -8.28 -4.71 -14.89
N VAL A 138 -7.05 -5.20 -14.80
CA VAL A 138 -6.45 -6.13 -15.78
C VAL A 138 -6.09 -7.50 -15.20
N SER A 139 -6.02 -7.62 -13.87
CA SER A 139 -5.71 -8.85 -13.13
C SER A 139 -6.09 -8.66 -11.65
N PRO A 140 -6.09 -9.71 -10.82
CA PRO A 140 -6.29 -9.55 -9.39
C PRO A 140 -5.20 -8.72 -8.73
N ALA A 141 -5.48 -8.09 -7.59
CA ALA A 141 -4.43 -7.41 -6.84
C ALA A 141 -3.33 -8.37 -6.36
N ALA A 142 -2.09 -7.91 -6.35
CA ALA A 142 -1.03 -8.58 -5.59
C ALA A 142 -1.23 -8.35 -4.08
N ALA A 143 -0.46 -9.01 -3.23
CA ALA A 143 -0.62 -8.89 -1.78
C ALA A 143 0.69 -8.53 -1.09
N THR A 144 0.58 -7.80 0.01
CA THR A 144 1.70 -7.52 0.92
C THR A 144 1.28 -7.85 2.33
N ASP A 145 2.10 -8.61 3.05
CA ASP A 145 1.99 -8.71 4.50
C ASP A 145 2.96 -7.69 5.11
N ALA A 146 2.44 -6.68 5.80
CA ALA A 146 3.22 -5.61 6.41
C ALA A 146 3.22 -5.79 7.94
N LEU A 147 4.30 -6.37 8.46
CA LEU A 147 4.51 -6.54 9.89
C LEU A 147 5.02 -5.21 10.45
N GLU A 148 4.24 -4.58 11.31
CA GLU A 148 4.55 -3.28 11.90
C GLU A 148 4.99 -3.42 13.36
N PHE A 149 6.02 -2.66 13.70
CA PHE A 149 6.71 -2.60 14.99
C PHE A 149 6.89 -1.11 15.37
N ASP A 150 7.27 -0.85 16.61
CA ASP A 150 7.51 0.51 17.09
C ASP A 150 8.77 1.14 16.43
N ASP A 151 9.72 0.31 16.00
CA ASP A 151 10.97 0.71 15.36
C ASP A 151 10.98 0.56 13.83
N GLY A 152 9.83 0.21 13.23
CA GLY A 152 9.69 0.16 11.77
C GLY A 152 8.69 -0.88 11.28
N LYS A 153 8.86 -1.33 10.04
CA LYS A 153 8.04 -2.38 9.44
C LYS A 153 8.82 -3.26 8.48
N LEU A 154 8.42 -4.52 8.40
CA LEU A 154 8.90 -5.50 7.43
C LEU A 154 7.77 -5.83 6.45
N MET A 155 8.04 -5.71 5.15
CA MET A 155 7.03 -5.94 4.11
C MET A 155 7.40 -7.17 3.29
N PHE A 156 6.49 -8.15 3.27
CA PHE A 156 6.63 -9.38 2.51
C PHE A 156 5.69 -9.34 1.31
N ASN A 157 6.23 -8.90 0.18
CA ASN A 157 5.48 -8.78 -1.06
C ASN A 157 5.25 -10.15 -1.69
N LYS A 158 4.02 -10.38 -2.19
CA LYS A 158 3.58 -11.54 -2.97
C LYS A 158 3.17 -11.04 -4.36
N PRO A 159 4.15 -10.79 -5.26
CA PRO A 159 3.95 -9.99 -6.46
C PRO A 159 3.39 -10.78 -7.66
N ALA A 160 2.87 -11.99 -7.46
CA ALA A 160 2.50 -12.91 -8.54
C ALA A 160 1.60 -12.28 -9.61
N ASN A 161 0.68 -11.38 -9.22
CA ASN A 161 -0.25 -10.75 -10.15
C ASN A 161 0.27 -9.49 -10.85
N VAL A 162 1.48 -9.02 -10.49
CA VAL A 162 2.12 -7.81 -11.07
C VAL A 162 3.45 -8.11 -11.78
N GLN A 163 3.97 -9.34 -11.72
CA GLN A 163 5.25 -9.76 -12.32
C GLN A 163 5.10 -10.62 -13.58
N ALA A 164 3.86 -10.89 -14.01
CA ALA A 164 3.56 -11.75 -15.16
C ALA A 164 3.75 -11.03 -16.51
#